data_AF-G9K832-F1
#
_entry.id   AF-G9K832-F1
#
_cell.length_a   1.000
_cell.length_b   1.000
_cell.length_c   1.000
_cell.angle_alpha   90.00
_cell.angle_beta   90.00
_cell.angle_gamma   90.00
#
_symmetry.space_group_name_H-M   'P 1'
#
loop_
_entity.id
_entity.type
_entity.pdbx_description
1 polymer ?
#
loop_
_entity_poly.entity_id
_entity_poly.type
_entity_poly.pdbx_seq_one_letter_code
_entity_poly.pdbx_strand_id
1 'polypeptide(L)'
;DHYIQVLSCKQNCVTELASHPSREKPFEDFLPSHYNYLQFAYYNIGNYTQAIECAKTYLLFFPNDEVMNQNLAYYTAMLGEEAARSIGP
;
A
#
# COMPACT_ATOMS: atom_id res chain seq x y z
N ASP A 1 33.55 -1.54 1.76
CA ASP A 1 32.73 -0.52 1.05
C ASP A 1 31.42 -0.24 1.75
N HIS A 2 31.26 0.97 2.27
CA HIS A 2 30.04 1.41 2.96
C HIS A 2 28.81 1.44 2.02
N TYR A 3 28.97 1.91 0.78
CA TYR A 3 27.86 2.04 -0.18
C TYR A 3 27.25 0.69 -0.59
N ILE A 4 28.07 -0.35 -0.74
CA ILE A 4 27.60 -1.70 -1.07
C ILE A 4 26.75 -2.28 0.07
N GLN A 5 27.16 -2.07 1.33
CA GLN A 5 26.39 -2.53 2.49
C GLN A 5 25.05 -1.81 2.62
N VAL A 6 25.03 -0.49 2.42
CA VAL A 6 23.78 0.29 2.45
C VAL A 6 22.85 -0.16 1.33
N LEU A 7 23.37 -0.38 0.12
CA LEU A 7 22.58 -0.86 -1.01
C LEU A 7 21.98 -2.24 -0.71
N SER A 8 22.79 -3.17 -0.20
CA SER A 8 22.33 -4.51 0.18
C SER A 8 21.23 -4.47 1.24
N CYS A 9 21.38 -3.60 2.26
CA CYS A 9 20.36 -3.42 3.29
C CYS A 9 19.04 -2.91 2.69
N LYS A 10 19.10 -1.87 1.84
CA LYS A 10 17.91 -1.31 1.19
C LYS A 10 17.20 -2.32 0.31
N GLN A 11 17.96 -3.11 -0.45
CA GLN A 11 17.40 -4.09 -1.38
C GLN A 11 16.73 -5.27 -0.66
N ASN A 12 17.24 -5.66 0.51
CA ASN A 12 16.67 -6.76 1.31
C ASN A 12 15.56 -6.30 2.27
N CYS A 13 15.40 -4.99 2.50
CA CYS A 13 14.53 -4.42 3.53
C CYS A 13 13.11 -4.99 3.51
N VAL A 14 12.47 -5.09 2.34
CA VAL A 14 11.09 -5.60 2.22
C VAL A 14 11.00 -7.07 2.63
N THR A 15 11.97 -7.89 2.21
CA THR A 15 12.02 -9.32 2.56
C THR A 15 12.30 -9.53 4.05
N GLU A 16 13.22 -8.76 4.62
CA GLU A 16 13.53 -8.81 6.05
C GLU A 16 12.34 -8.36 6.90
N LEU A 17 11.64 -7.29 6.51
CA LEU A 17 10.42 -6.82 7.19
C LEU A 17 9.28 -7.85 7.12
N ALA A 18 9.17 -8.56 5.98
CA ALA A 18 8.20 -9.62 5.81
C ALA A 18 8.60 -10.93 6.52
N SER A 19 9.81 -11.04 7.05
CA SER A 19 10.29 -12.24 7.73
C SER A 19 9.91 -12.22 9.21
N HIS A 20 9.50 -13.37 9.74
CA HIS A 20 9.19 -13.52 11.16
C HIS A 20 9.86 -14.78 11.71
N PRO A 21 10.52 -14.76 12.88
CA PRO A 21 11.30 -15.89 13.39
C PRO A 21 10.55 -17.22 13.51
N SER A 22 9.23 -17.17 13.66
CA SER A 22 8.37 -18.36 13.76
C SER A 22 7.89 -18.89 12.40
N ARG A 23 8.28 -18.27 11.28
CA ARG A 23 7.88 -18.68 9.92
C ARG A 23 9.13 -19.07 9.13
N GLU A 24 9.00 -20.17 8.40
CA GLU A 24 10.06 -20.63 7.48
C GLU A 24 10.19 -19.71 6.25
N LYS A 25 9.08 -19.08 5.84
CA LYS A 25 9.02 -18.18 4.69
C LYS A 25 8.49 -16.80 5.09
N PRO A 26 9.00 -15.71 4.47
CA PRO A 26 8.44 -14.38 4.61
C PRO A 26 6.95 -14.34 4.26
N PHE A 27 6.22 -13.38 4.80
CA PHE A 27 4.86 -13.09 4.38
C PHE A 27 4.83 -12.67 2.91
N GLU A 28 4.04 -13.38 2.11
CA GLU A 28 3.72 -12.96 0.74
C GLU A 28 2.92 -11.66 0.78
N ASP A 29 3.16 -10.79 -0.19
CA ASP A 29 2.45 -9.52 -0.37
C ASP A 29 2.36 -8.68 0.91
N PHE A 30 3.43 -8.71 1.72
CA PHE A 30 3.46 -8.06 3.02
C PHE A 30 3.04 -6.59 2.94
N LEU A 31 3.70 -5.79 2.10
CA LEU A 31 3.36 -4.36 1.93
C LEU A 31 1.97 -4.16 1.32
N PRO A 32 1.59 -4.77 0.16
CA PRO A 32 0.24 -4.67 -0.36
C PRO A 32 -0.84 -5.01 0.67
N SER A 33 -0.67 -6.07 1.43
CA SER A 33 -1.66 -6.50 2.44
C SER A 33 -1.90 -5.44 3.51
N HIS A 34 -0.85 -4.71 3.93
CA HIS A 34 -1.00 -3.60 4.86
C HIS A 34 -1.80 -2.45 4.25
N TYR A 35 -1.51 -2.06 3.01
CA TYR A 35 -2.25 -0.99 2.32
C TYR A 35 -3.70 -1.38 2.04
N ASN A 36 -3.97 -2.64 1.73
CA ASN A 36 -5.33 -3.17 1.60
C ASN A 36 -6.11 -3.06 2.92
N TYR A 37 -5.47 -3.38 4.05
CA TYR A 37 -6.12 -3.22 5.35
C TYR A 37 -6.32 -1.73 5.71
N LEU A 38 -5.28 -0.91 5.52
CA LEU A 38 -5.31 0.52 5.88
C LEU A 38 -6.33 1.31 5.06
N GLN A 39 -6.45 1.07 3.74
CA GLN A 39 -7.46 1.76 2.94
C GLN A 39 -8.88 1.50 3.48
N PHE A 40 -9.17 0.27 3.89
CA PHE A 40 -10.46 -0.09 4.46
C PHE A 40 -10.66 0.53 5.86
N ALA A 41 -9.62 0.53 6.69
CA ALA A 41 -9.66 1.14 8.01
C ALA A 41 -9.93 2.66 7.93
N TYR A 42 -9.26 3.36 7.02
CA TYR A 42 -9.47 4.79 6.78
C TYR A 42 -10.86 5.08 6.22
N TYR A 43 -11.35 4.24 5.31
CA TYR A 43 -12.73 4.31 4.83
C TYR A 43 -13.74 4.23 5.97
N ASN A 44 -13.60 3.27 6.90
CA ASN A 44 -14.56 3.07 8.00
C ASN A 44 -14.66 4.26 8.95
N ILE A 45 -13.64 5.11 9.02
CA ILE A 45 -13.65 6.34 9.82
C ILE A 45 -13.96 7.60 8.97
N GLY A 46 -14.34 7.42 7.70
CA GLY A 46 -14.69 8.50 6.77
C GLY A 46 -13.50 9.30 6.26
N ASN A 47 -12.27 8.80 6.44
CA ASN A 47 -11.07 9.51 6.05
C ASN A 47 -10.63 9.16 4.62
N TYR A 48 -11.33 9.70 3.63
CA TYR A 48 -11.16 9.34 2.22
C TYR A 48 -9.81 9.73 1.65
N THR A 49 -9.15 10.78 2.15
CA THR A 49 -7.82 11.20 1.66
C THR A 49 -6.79 10.09 1.84
N GLN A 50 -6.65 9.56 3.06
CA GLN A 50 -5.73 8.46 3.35
C GLN A 50 -6.21 7.13 2.76
N ALA A 51 -7.52 6.92 2.63
CA ALA A 51 -8.04 5.73 1.96
C ALA A 51 -7.64 5.70 0.47
N ILE A 52 -7.72 6.85 -0.21
CA ILE A 52 -7.27 7.02 -1.61
C ILE A 52 -5.76 6.80 -1.73
N GLU A 53 -4.97 7.42 -0.85
CA GLU A 53 -3.51 7.26 -0.83
C GLU A 53 -3.15 5.77 -0.72
N CYS A 54 -3.67 5.08 0.30
CA CYS A 54 -3.41 3.66 0.49
C CYS A 54 -3.88 2.78 -0.68
N ALA A 55 -5.06 3.05 -1.25
CA ALA A 55 -5.57 2.31 -2.40
C ALA A 55 -4.68 2.52 -3.65
N LYS A 56 -4.20 3.74 -3.89
CA LYS A 56 -3.22 4.03 -4.96
C LYS A 56 -1.90 3.33 -4.71
N THR A 57 -1.38 3.33 -3.48
CA THR A 57 -0.14 2.62 -3.13
C THR A 57 -0.29 1.12 -3.34
N TYR A 58 -1.43 0.51 -2.97
CA TYR A 58 -1.71 -0.90 -3.25
C TYR A 58 -1.68 -1.22 -4.75
N LEU A 59 -2.32 -0.36 -5.56
CA LEU A 59 -2.40 -0.53 -7.02
C LEU A 59 -1.04 -0.38 -7.71
N LEU A 60 0.01 0.15 -7.05
CA LEU A 60 1.38 0.07 -7.58
C LEU A 60 1.89 -1.37 -7.66
N PHE A 61 1.41 -2.27 -6.79
CA PHE A 61 1.77 -3.68 -6.78
C PHE A 61 0.83 -4.53 -7.65
N PHE A 62 -0.48 -4.23 -7.59
CA PHE A 62 -1.52 -4.96 -8.32
C PHE A 62 -2.40 -4.02 -9.15
N PRO A 63 -1.92 -3.50 -10.30
CA PRO A 63 -2.62 -2.47 -11.07
C PRO A 63 -4.00 -2.88 -11.57
N ASN A 64 -4.20 -4.18 -11.78
CA ASN A 64 -5.42 -4.75 -12.35
C ASN A 64 -6.37 -5.34 -11.30
N ASP A 65 -6.14 -5.08 -10.00
CA ASP A 65 -7.04 -5.53 -8.94
C ASP A 65 -8.40 -4.82 -9.08
N GLU A 66 -9.42 -5.55 -9.51
CA GLU A 66 -10.74 -4.99 -9.79
C GLU A 66 -11.40 -4.41 -8.54
N VAL A 67 -11.22 -5.06 -7.38
CA VAL A 67 -11.83 -4.64 -6.12
C VAL A 67 -11.20 -3.35 -5.63
N MET A 68 -9.87 -3.25 -5.67
CA MET A 68 -9.19 -2.03 -5.24
C MET A 68 -9.47 -0.85 -6.19
N ASN A 69 -9.57 -1.10 -7.50
CA ASN A 69 -9.97 -0.07 -8.46
C ASN A 69 -11.39 0.45 -8.19
N GLN A 70 -12.33 -0.43 -7.84
CA GLN A 70 -13.69 -0.04 -7.44
C GLN A 70 -13.68 0.78 -6.14
N ASN A 71 -12.90 0.35 -5.13
CA ASN A 71 -12.75 1.09 -3.88
C ASN A 71 -12.17 2.49 -4.12
N LEU A 72 -11.11 2.59 -4.92
CA LEU A 72 -10.48 3.87 -5.28
C LEU A 72 -11.47 4.81 -5.98
N ALA A 73 -12.27 4.30 -6.92
CA ALA A 73 -13.30 5.07 -7.59
C ALA A 73 -14.37 5.57 -6.60
N TYR A 74 -14.80 4.71 -5.67
CA TYR A 74 -15.75 5.07 -4.64
C TYR A 74 -15.19 6.15 -3.69
N TYR A 75 -13.98 5.99 -3.17
CA TYR A 75 -13.37 7.00 -2.28
C TYR A 75 -13.15 8.33 -3.00
N THR A 76 -12.74 8.28 -4.26
CA THR A 76 -12.57 9.46 -5.12
C THR A 76 -13.89 10.22 -5.29
N ALA A 77 -15.01 9.51 -5.51
CA ALA A 77 -16.33 10.13 -5.60
C ALA A 77 -16.77 10.75 -4.27
N MET A 78 -16.47 10.11 -3.13
CA MET A 78 -16.81 10.62 -1.80
C MET A 78 -16.00 11.87 -1.40
N LEU A 79 -14.73 11.95 -1.80
CA LEU A 79 -13.88 13.10 -1.53
C LEU A 79 -14.10 14.25 -2.55
N GLY A 80 -14.42 13.90 -3.80
CA GLY A 80 -14.49 14.80 -4.95
C GLY A 80 -13.27 14.66 -5.86
N GLU A 81 -13.50 14.61 -7.17
CA GLU A 81 -12.46 14.29 -8.16
C GLU A 81 -11.26 15.25 -8.14
N GLU A 82 -11.49 16.55 -8.01
CA GLU A 82 -10.41 17.54 -8.02
C GLU A 82 -9.49 17.39 -6.82
N ALA A 83 -10.06 17.15 -5.63
CA ALA A 83 -9.31 16.90 -4.40
C ALA A 83 -8.58 15.55 -4.47
N ALA A 84 -9.18 14.52 -5.05
CA ALA A 84 -8.57 13.20 -5.17
C ALA A 84 -7.41 13.14 -6.18
N ARG A 85 -7.42 13.98 -7.22
CA ARG A 85 -6.37 14.01 -8.27
C ARG A 85 -5.00 14.42 -7.73
N SER A 86 -4.95 15.24 -6.68
CA SER A 86 -3.69 15.70 -6.08
C SER A 86 -3.06 14.69 -5.10
N ILE A 87 -3.81 13.63 -4.74
CA ILE A 87 -3.33 12.60 -3.81
C ILE A 87 -2.45 11.60 -4.58
N GLY A 88 -1.20 11.43 -4.16
CA GLY A 88 -0.29 10.42 -4.70
C GLY A 88 -0.50 9.03 -4.08
N PRO A 89 0.10 7.98 -4.66
CA PRO A 89 0.42 6.74 -3.94
C PRO A 89 1.58 6.94 -2.95
#